data_AF-A0A6F8T9T7-F1
#
_entry.id   AF-A0A6F8T9T7-F1
#
_cell.length_a   1.000
_cell.length_b   1.000
_cell.length_c   1.000
_cell.angle_alpha   90.00
_cell.angle_beta   90.00
_cell.angle_gamma   90.00
#
_symmetry.space_group_name_H-M   'P 1'
#
loop_
_entity.id
_entity.type
_entity.pdbx_description
1 polymer ?
#
loop_
_entity_poly.entity_id
_entity_poly.type
_entity_poly.pdbx_seq_one_letter_code
_entity_poly.pdbx_strand_id
1 'polypeptide(L)' 'MHGPGKIRVSKTGCLGRCASGPCLVIYPDGVWYTYSTFTDIDQIIESHLIAGETVEQLLIDG' A
#
# COMPACT_ATOMS: atom_id res chain seq x y z
N MET A 1 10.29 -16.15 -0.84
CA MET A 1 8.84 -15.92 -0.68
C MET A 1 8.20 -17.18 -0.08
N HIS A 2 8.70 -17.62 1.08
CA HIS A 2 8.24 -18.82 1.77
C HIS A 2 7.61 -18.40 3.11
N GLY A 3 6.38 -18.86 3.36
CA GLY A 3 5.59 -18.52 4.55
C GLY A 3 4.10 -18.34 4.20
N PRO A 4 3.18 -18.57 5.15
CA PRO A 4 1.74 -18.33 4.96
C PRO A 4 1.48 -16.88 4.53
N GLY A 5 0.57 -16.67 3.57
CA GLY A 5 0.22 -15.33 3.06
C GLY A 5 1.12 -14.77 1.96
N LYS A 6 2.37 -15.23 1.81
CA LYS A 6 3.32 -14.81 0.74
C LYS A 6 3.53 -13.28 0.60
N ILE A 7 3.15 -12.48 1.58
CA ILE A 7 3.33 -11.02 1.60
C ILE A 7 4.73 -10.70 2.11
N ARG A 8 5.39 -9.73 1.45
CA ARG A 8 6.67 -9.16 1.89
C ARG A 8 6.54 -7.65 2.00
N VAL A 9 6.95 -7.11 3.13
CA VAL A 9 7.08 -5.67 3.35
C VAL A 9 8.55 -5.29 3.35
N SER A 10 8.90 -4.20 2.69
CA SER A 10 10.25 -3.64 2.69
C SER A 10 10.19 -2.13 2.75
N LYS A 11 11.05 -1.53 3.56
CA LYS A 11 11.27 -0.09 3.56
C LYS A 11 12.06 0.30 2.30
N THR A 12 11.69 1.42 1.69
CA THR A 12 12.36 1.96 0.50
C THR A 12 12.70 3.45 0.72
N GLY A 13 13.57 3.99 -0.14
CA GLY A 13 13.85 5.43 -0.20
C GLY A 13 12.78 6.19 -0.99
N CYS A 14 13.19 7.30 -1.61
CA CYS A 14 12.31 8.09 -2.47
C CYS A 14 11.88 7.29 -3.71
N LEU A 15 10.58 7.34 -4.04
CA LEU A 15 9.98 6.70 -5.21
C LEU A 15 9.44 7.72 -6.23
N GLY A 16 9.84 8.99 -6.17
CA GLY A 16 9.46 10.03 -7.12
C GLY A 16 8.09 10.70 -6.89
N ARG A 17 7.34 10.29 -5.87
CA ARG A 17 6.02 10.85 -5.51
C ARG A 17 6.04 11.67 -4.23
N CYS A 18 7.04 12.52 -4.04
CA CYS A 18 7.24 13.26 -2.79
C CYS A 18 6.04 14.13 -2.39
N ALA A 19 5.32 14.70 -3.35
CA ALA A 19 4.18 15.58 -3.10
C ALA A 19 2.96 14.87 -2.47
N SER A 20 2.88 13.54 -2.61
CA SER A 20 1.80 12.70 -2.10
C SER A 20 2.23 11.81 -0.92
N GLY A 21 3.43 12.07 -0.37
CA GLY A 21 4.01 11.28 0.71
C GLY A 21 3.27 11.47 2.04
N PRO A 22 3.26 10.45 2.93
CA PRO A 22 3.90 9.13 2.82
C PRO A 22 3.30 8.24 1.71
N CYS A 23 4.15 7.47 1.04
CA CYS A 23 3.73 6.61 -0.09
C CYS A 23 3.94 5.13 0.22
N LEU A 24 2.97 4.31 -0.17
CA LEU A 24 3.04 2.86 -0.16
C LEU A 24 2.64 2.33 -1.55
N VAL A 25 3.33 1.32 -2.05
CA VAL A 25 3.01 0.67 -3.33
C VAL A 25 2.88 -0.83 -3.14
N ILE A 26 1.80 -1.41 -3.67
CA ILE A 26 1.54 -2.86 -3.63
C ILE A 26 1.80 -3.44 -5.01
N TYR A 27 2.64 -4.45 -5.06
CA TYR A 27 2.95 -5.23 -6.26
C TYR A 27 2.37 -6.65 -6.13
N PRO A 28 1.95 -7.29 -7.25
CA PRO A 28 2.18 -6.89 -8.64
C PRO A 28 1.24 -5.80 -9.18
N ASP A 29 0.19 -5.43 -8.45
CA ASP A 29 -0.90 -4.58 -8.95
C ASP A 29 -0.49 -3.15 -9.32
N GLY A 30 0.64 -2.65 -8.79
CA GLY A 30 1.14 -1.31 -9.08
C GLY A 30 0.29 -0.20 -8.49
N VAL A 31 -0.50 -0.50 -7.46
CA VAL A 31 -1.40 0.44 -6.79
C VAL A 31 -0.64 1.25 -5.75
N TRP A 32 -0.87 2.56 -5.76
CA TRP A 32 -0.22 3.51 -4.88
C TRP A 32 -1.20 4.06 -3.85
N TYR A 33 -0.79 4.07 -2.59
CA TYR A 33 -1.55 4.62 -1.47
C TYR A 33 -0.78 5.72 -0.77
N THR A 34 -1.54 6.70 -0.26
CA THR A 34 -1.11 7.60 0.81
C THR A 34 -1.82 7.22 2.10
N TYR A 35 -1.25 7.58 3.24
CA TYR A 35 -1.82 7.30 4.55
C TYR A 35 -1.38 8.35 5.56
N SER A 36 -2.25 8.63 6.53
CA SER A 36 -2.00 9.58 7.62
C SER A 36 -2.10 8.94 8.99
N THR A 37 -2.79 7.79 9.11
CA THR A 37 -3.01 7.09 10.37
C THR A 37 -2.67 5.60 10.28
N PHE A 38 -2.54 4.93 11.43
CA PHE A 38 -2.42 3.47 11.47
C PHE A 38 -3.70 2.76 11.01
N THR A 39 -4.87 3.36 11.25
CA THR A 39 -6.15 2.84 10.77
C THR A 39 -6.19 2.77 9.25
N ASP A 40 -5.62 3.76 8.56
CA ASP A 40 -5.52 3.74 7.08
C ASP A 40 -4.69 2.54 6.61
N ILE A 41 -3.61 2.21 7.33
CA ILE A 41 -2.74 1.07 7.03
C ILE A 41 -3.49 -0.24 7.28
N ASP A 42 -4.19 -0.36 8.41
CA ASP A 42 -4.99 -1.54 8.74
C ASP A 42 -6.06 -1.78 7.66
N GLN A 43 -6.72 -0.72 7.19
CA GLN A 43 -7.71 -0.80 6.11
C GLN A 43 -7.08 -1.25 4.77
N ILE A 44 -5.89 -0.77 4.41
CA ILE A 44 -5.15 -1.22 3.22
C ILE A 44 -4.80 -2.71 3.33
N ILE A 45 -4.39 -3.17 4.51
CA ILE A 45 -4.05 -4.58 4.73
C ILE A 45 -5.31 -5.45 4.61
N GLU A 46 -6.38 -5.12 5.32
CA GLU A 46 -7.62 -5.89 5.32
C GLU A 46 -8.28 -5.92 3.94
N SER A 47 -8.39 -4.76 3.29
CA SER A 47 -9.09 -4.67 1.99
C SER A 47 -8.21 -5.18 0.86
N HIS A 48 -6.99 -4.64 0.70
CA HIS A 48 -6.19 -4.95 -0.48
C HIS A 48 -5.42 -6.26 -0.31
N LEU A 49 -4.62 -6.39 0.76
CA LEU A 49 -3.76 -7.57 0.89
C LEU A 49 -4.52 -8.86 1.25
N ILE A 50 -5.62 -8.77 1.99
CA ILE A 50 -6.40 -9.93 2.43
C ILE A 50 -7.61 -10.16 1.51
N ALA A 51 -8.44 -9.14 1.25
CA ALA A 51 -9.67 -9.30 0.45
C ALA A 51 -9.45 -9.11 -1.06
N GLY A 52 -8.35 -8.50 -1.50
CA GLY A 52 -8.06 -8.25 -2.91
C GLY A 52 -8.78 -7.03 -3.50
N GLU A 53 -9.29 -6.12 -2.65
CA GLU A 53 -10.05 -4.93 -3.04
C GLU A 53 -9.29 -3.64 -2.70
N THR A 54 -9.25 -2.69 -3.63
CA THR A 54 -8.52 -1.43 -3.42
C THR A 54 -9.28 -0.44 -2.54
N VAL A 55 -8.56 0.32 -1.72
CA VAL A 55 -9.15 1.36 -0.85
C VAL A 55 -9.15 2.71 -1.59
N GLU A 56 -10.22 2.99 -2.34
CA GLU A 56 -10.33 4.16 -3.23
C GLU A 56 -9.99 5.50 -2.55
N GLN A 57 -10.36 5.65 -1.27
CA GLN A 57 -10.16 6.89 -0.50
C GLN A 57 -8.68 7.20 -0.20
N LEU A 58 -7.81 6.18 -0.29
CA LEU A 58 -6.39 6.29 0.04
C LEU A 58 -5.52 6.24 -1.22
N LEU A 59 -6.11 6.09 -2.41
CA LEU A 59 -5.36 5.98 -3.67
C LEU A 59 -4.65 7.29 -4.01
N ILE A 60 -3.43 7.17 -4.50
CA ILE A 60 -2.69 8.27 -5.14
C ILE A 60 -2.93 8.18 -6.64
N ASP A 61 -3.57 9.21 -7.19
CA ASP A 61 -3.76 9.35 -8.64
C ASP A 61 -2.42 9.32 -9.40
N GLY A 62 -2.47 8.79 -10.62
CA GLY A 62 -1.31 8.57 -11.50
C GLY A 62 -0.68 9.85 -12.00
#